data_AF-A0A1V6EL24-F1
#
_entry.id   AF-A0A1V6EL24-F1
#
_cell.length_a   1.000
_cell.length_b   1.000
_cell.length_c   1.000
_cell.angle_alpha   90.00
_cell.angle_beta   90.00
_cell.angle_gamma   90.00
#
_symmetry.space_group_name_H-M   'P 1'
#
loop_
_entity.id
_entity.type
_entity.pdbx_description
1 polymer ?
#
loop_
_entity_poly.entity_id
_entity_poly.type
_entity_poly.pdbx_seq_one_letter_code
_entity_poly.pdbx_strand_id
1 'polypeptide(L)'
;MKILHVVLVYGVTLLSVCGCRGTSTKNTEIDPNKIITEKEQLIDPEQNLSDSLKCNITVVRKTGNKIDELTTSEIKMFLFTFSKGCSRNIEYSEYSNEILFKVLINYPSQFIDCIDLNPDIEFEYILSELANPLLDIDRKKLITVIKEANGKPDIKLKIIESIEKAME
;
A
#
# COMPACT_ATOMS: atom_id res chain seq x y z
N MET A 1 -45.43 -38.15 -34.25
CA MET A 1 -46.78 -37.55 -34.15
C MET A 1 -46.77 -36.54 -33.00
N LYS A 2 -47.16 -35.29 -33.27
CA LYS A 2 -47.56 -34.18 -32.35
C LYS A 2 -46.47 -33.64 -31.39
N ILE A 3 -45.80 -32.52 -31.69
CA ILE A 3 -46.21 -31.09 -31.56
C ILE A 3 -46.72 -30.76 -30.14
N LEU A 4 -46.02 -29.87 -29.40
CA LEU A 4 -46.61 -28.64 -28.85
C LEU A 4 -45.55 -27.68 -28.27
N HIS A 5 -45.54 -26.44 -28.77
CA HIS A 5 -44.91 -25.28 -28.14
C HIS A 5 -45.71 -24.84 -26.91
N VAL A 6 -45.05 -24.41 -25.84
CA VAL A 6 -45.61 -23.45 -24.89
C VAL A 6 -44.53 -22.44 -24.52
N VAL A 7 -44.73 -21.21 -25.00
CA VAL A 7 -44.05 -19.99 -24.58
C VAL A 7 -44.64 -19.58 -23.22
N LEU A 8 -43.79 -19.21 -22.25
CA LEU A 8 -44.26 -18.57 -21.02
C LEU A 8 -43.40 -17.34 -20.73
N VAL A 9 -44.01 -16.20 -21.09
CA VAL A 9 -43.60 -14.83 -20.80
C VAL A 9 -43.92 -14.57 -19.34
N TYR A 10 -42.93 -14.25 -18.51
CA TYR A 10 -43.16 -13.65 -17.20
C TYR A 10 -42.91 -12.16 -17.28
N GLY A 11 -44.02 -11.41 -17.22
CA GLY A 11 -44.01 -9.96 -17.07
C GLY A 11 -43.62 -9.56 -15.65
N VAL A 12 -42.85 -8.47 -15.55
CA VAL A 12 -42.69 -7.72 -14.30
C VAL A 12 -43.34 -6.37 -14.49
N THR A 13 -44.42 -6.17 -13.74
CA THR A 13 -45.25 -4.97 -13.69
C THR A 13 -44.64 -3.87 -12.82
N LEU A 14 -44.99 -2.64 -13.22
CA LEU A 14 -44.68 -1.33 -12.66
C LEU A 14 -45.05 -1.11 -11.17
N LEU A 15 -44.20 -0.35 -10.47
CA LEU A 15 -44.49 0.65 -9.43
C LEU A 15 -43.49 1.81 -9.69
N SER A 16 -43.84 3.01 -10.19
CA SER A 16 -44.64 4.10 -9.58
C SER A 16 -43.99 4.58 -8.26
N VAL A 17 -43.70 5.85 -7.93
CA VAL A 17 -43.82 7.22 -8.49
C VAL A 17 -42.79 8.08 -7.72
N CYS A 18 -42.09 9.04 -8.31
CA CYS A 18 -42.14 10.51 -8.03
C CYS A 18 -40.71 11.01 -8.27
N GLY A 19 -40.38 12.08 -8.99
CA GLY A 19 -41.15 13.25 -9.34
C GLY A 19 -40.36 14.47 -8.85
N CYS A 20 -39.55 15.08 -9.70
CA CYS A 20 -39.23 16.51 -9.64
C CYS A 20 -38.68 16.99 -11.00
N ARG A 21 -39.56 17.71 -11.71
CA ARG A 21 -39.27 18.64 -12.82
C ARG A 21 -38.39 19.79 -12.29
N GLY A 22 -37.38 20.17 -13.06
CA GLY A 22 -36.67 21.44 -12.92
C GLY A 22 -36.15 21.90 -14.29
N THR A 23 -36.78 22.94 -14.82
CA THR A 23 -36.54 23.52 -16.15
C THR A 23 -35.26 24.35 -16.24
N SER A 24 -34.64 24.27 -17.42
CA SER A 24 -33.64 25.20 -17.96
C SER A 24 -34.09 26.66 -17.90
N THR A 25 -33.25 27.55 -17.37
CA THR A 25 -32.69 28.75 -18.05
C THR A 25 -32.04 29.68 -17.03
N LYS A 26 -30.73 29.91 -17.15
CA LYS A 26 -30.11 31.19 -16.79
C LYS A 26 -29.03 31.50 -17.82
N ASN A 27 -29.33 32.47 -18.66
CA ASN A 27 -28.32 33.25 -19.37
C ASN A 27 -27.46 33.95 -18.32
N THR A 28 -26.15 33.86 -18.45
CA THR A 28 -25.23 34.82 -17.85
C THR A 28 -24.14 35.07 -18.87
N GLU A 29 -24.01 36.32 -19.24
CA GLU A 29 -23.08 36.86 -20.23
C GLU A 29 -21.65 36.42 -19.93
N ILE A 30 -20.94 36.04 -21.00
CA ILE A 30 -19.50 35.80 -20.96
C ILE A 30 -18.83 37.18 -20.97
N ASP A 31 -18.32 37.61 -19.83
CA ASP A 31 -17.34 38.69 -19.74
C ASP A 31 -16.00 38.18 -20.31
N PRO A 32 -15.48 38.75 -21.42
CA PRO A 32 -14.27 38.24 -22.07
C PRO A 32 -12.96 38.63 -21.36
N ASN A 33 -13.00 39.12 -20.11
CA ASN A 33 -11.77 39.59 -19.45
C ASN A 33 -11.49 39.02 -18.06
N LYS A 34 -11.73 37.71 -17.85
CA LYS A 34 -11.25 37.00 -16.66
C LYS A 34 -10.17 35.98 -17.03
N ILE A 35 -8.93 36.44 -17.06
CA ILE A 35 -7.74 35.59 -17.02
C ILE A 35 -7.72 34.94 -15.64
N ILE A 36 -8.24 33.71 -15.53
CA ILE A 36 -7.93 32.82 -14.41
C ILE A 36 -6.81 31.91 -14.88
N THR A 37 -5.61 32.20 -14.41
CA THR A 37 -4.44 31.34 -14.55
C THR A 37 -4.67 30.10 -13.69
N GLU A 38 -5.31 29.07 -14.23
CA GLU A 38 -5.18 27.72 -13.70
C GLU A 38 -3.77 27.23 -14.03
N LYS A 39 -2.89 27.28 -13.02
CA LYS A 39 -1.69 26.45 -13.02
C LYS A 39 -2.15 25.00 -12.89
N GLU A 40 -2.26 24.34 -14.02
CA GLU A 40 -2.31 22.89 -14.10
C GLU A 40 -0.98 22.36 -13.56
N GLN A 41 -0.96 22.00 -12.27
CA GLN A 41 0.15 21.27 -11.69
C GLN A 41 0.08 19.85 -12.24
N LEU A 42 1.10 19.49 -13.01
CA LEU A 42 1.42 18.13 -13.41
C LEU A 42 1.57 17.28 -12.15
N ILE A 43 0.54 16.52 -11.80
CA ILE A 43 0.60 15.54 -10.72
C ILE A 43 1.27 14.29 -11.29
N ASP A 44 2.45 13.94 -10.77
CA ASP A 44 3.14 12.71 -11.12
C ASP A 44 2.27 11.50 -10.71
N PRO A 45 1.88 10.61 -11.66
CA PRO A 45 1.12 9.40 -11.36
C PRO A 45 1.80 8.50 -10.32
N GLU A 46 3.13 8.55 -10.21
CA GLU A 46 3.91 7.71 -9.31
C GLU A 46 3.72 8.10 -7.83
N GLN A 47 3.60 9.40 -7.54
CA GLN A 47 3.38 9.93 -6.19
C GLN A 47 1.98 9.61 -5.66
N ASN A 48 0.95 9.60 -6.52
CA ASN A 48 -0.40 9.20 -6.10
C ASN A 48 -0.49 7.72 -5.72
N LEU A 49 0.34 6.87 -6.35
CA LEU A 49 0.32 5.45 -6.10
C LEU A 49 0.92 5.11 -4.73
N SER A 50 2.03 5.75 -4.34
CA SER A 50 2.66 5.51 -3.03
C SER A 50 1.75 5.90 -1.86
N ASP A 51 1.10 7.06 -1.92
CA ASP A 51 0.15 7.49 -0.89
C ASP A 51 -1.06 6.57 -0.76
N SER A 52 -1.54 5.99 -1.87
CA SER A 52 -2.67 5.05 -1.85
C SER A 52 -2.34 3.70 -1.17
N LEU A 53 -1.06 3.37 -1.01
CA LEU A 53 -0.60 2.11 -0.43
C LEU A 53 -0.38 2.21 1.09
N LYS A 54 -0.26 3.41 1.65
CA LYS A 54 -0.02 3.60 3.08
C LYS A 54 -1.10 2.92 3.93
N CYS A 55 -0.67 2.20 4.96
CA CYS A 55 -1.51 1.44 5.89
C CYS A 55 -2.40 0.37 5.23
N ASN A 56 -2.08 -0.06 4.00
CA ASN A 56 -2.89 -1.00 3.25
C ASN A 56 -2.70 -2.44 3.76
N ILE A 57 -3.56 -2.85 4.69
CA ILE A 57 -3.56 -4.21 5.25
C ILE A 57 -3.73 -5.32 4.21
N THR A 58 -4.40 -5.04 3.08
CA THR A 58 -4.58 -6.06 2.02
C THR A 58 -3.25 -6.41 1.37
N VAL A 59 -2.36 -5.43 1.17
CA VAL A 59 -1.01 -5.67 0.66
C VAL A 59 -0.21 -6.49 1.67
N VAL A 60 -0.22 -6.10 2.95
CA VAL A 60 0.47 -6.85 4.03
C VAL A 60 0.01 -8.31 4.09
N ARG A 61 -1.31 -8.57 4.01
CA ARG A 61 -1.85 -9.94 3.99
C ARG A 61 -1.42 -10.74 2.76
N LYS A 62 -1.41 -10.12 1.58
CA LYS A 62 -0.91 -10.77 0.36
C LYS A 62 0.57 -11.13 0.50
N THR A 63 1.38 -10.23 1.04
CA THR A 63 2.80 -10.46 1.31
C THR A 63 3.00 -11.62 2.29
N GLY A 64 2.29 -11.63 3.42
CA GLY A 64 2.38 -12.72 4.40
C GLY A 64 1.95 -14.07 3.84
N ASN A 65 0.91 -14.11 3.00
CA ASN A 65 0.42 -15.36 2.39
C ASN A 65 1.37 -15.95 1.34
N LYS A 66 2.31 -15.15 0.82
CA LYS A 66 3.26 -15.53 -0.23
C LYS A 66 4.71 -15.34 0.20
N ILE A 67 4.97 -15.41 1.50
CA ILE A 67 6.25 -15.03 2.11
C ILE A 67 7.46 -15.83 1.60
N ASP A 68 7.23 -16.97 0.96
CA ASP A 68 8.26 -17.85 0.40
C ASP A 68 8.52 -17.60 -1.10
N GLU A 69 7.68 -16.79 -1.76
CA GLU A 69 7.73 -16.56 -3.21
C GLU A 69 7.48 -15.08 -3.60
N LEU A 70 8.00 -14.13 -2.81
CA LEU A 70 7.87 -12.70 -3.11
C LEU A 70 8.78 -12.25 -4.26
N THR A 71 8.21 -11.47 -5.17
CA THR A 71 8.98 -10.70 -6.15
C THR A 71 9.49 -9.38 -5.56
N THR A 72 10.52 -8.78 -6.17
CA THR A 72 11.02 -7.45 -5.77
C THR A 72 9.92 -6.38 -5.82
N SER A 73 9.00 -6.46 -6.79
CA SER A 73 7.87 -5.53 -6.90
C SER A 73 6.89 -5.67 -5.72
N GLU A 74 6.61 -6.90 -5.29
CA GLU A 74 5.75 -7.16 -4.13
C GLU A 74 6.40 -6.73 -2.81
N ILE A 75 7.73 -6.92 -2.67
CA ILE A 75 8.49 -6.37 -1.54
C ILE A 75 8.40 -4.85 -1.53
N LYS A 76 8.64 -4.19 -2.68
CA LYS A 76 8.52 -2.75 -2.81
C LYS A 76 7.12 -2.26 -2.39
N MET A 77 6.06 -2.88 -2.93
CA MET A 77 4.68 -2.53 -2.59
C MET A 77 4.40 -2.69 -1.10
N PHE A 78 4.92 -3.74 -0.47
CA PHE A 78 4.81 -3.96 0.96
C PHE A 78 5.50 -2.84 1.77
N LEU A 79 6.71 -2.45 1.38
CA LEU A 79 7.45 -1.38 2.06
C LEU A 79 6.75 -0.01 1.94
N PHE A 80 6.07 0.25 0.82
CA PHE A 80 5.23 1.45 0.65
C PHE A 80 4.01 1.49 1.59
N THR A 81 3.63 0.37 2.21
CA THR A 81 2.54 0.40 3.18
C THR A 81 2.93 1.09 4.49
N PHE A 82 4.22 1.13 4.83
CA PHE A 82 4.70 1.69 6.08
C PHE A 82 4.65 3.22 6.02
N SER A 83 3.93 3.80 6.96
CA SER A 83 3.90 5.25 7.16
C SER A 83 3.61 5.59 8.61
N LYS A 84 4.16 6.72 9.09
CA LYS A 84 3.88 7.23 10.44
C LYS A 84 2.39 7.39 10.76
N GLY A 85 1.55 7.56 9.73
CA GLY A 85 0.10 7.65 9.86
C GLY A 85 -0.60 6.35 10.31
N CYS A 86 0.08 5.21 10.24
CA CYS A 86 -0.52 3.89 10.44
C CYS A 86 -0.63 3.45 11.91
N SER A 87 0.04 4.15 12.83
CA SER A 87 0.13 3.80 14.26
C SER A 87 -1.20 3.69 15.00
N ARG A 88 -2.29 4.26 14.45
CA ARG A 88 -3.64 4.15 15.01
C ARG A 88 -4.40 2.89 14.58
N ASN A 89 -3.89 2.16 13.60
CA ASN A 89 -4.45 0.88 13.16
C ASN A 89 -3.69 -0.26 13.85
N ILE A 90 -4.24 -0.75 14.95
CA ILE A 90 -3.61 -1.78 15.80
C ILE A 90 -3.37 -3.07 15.00
N GLU A 91 -4.39 -3.58 14.30
CA GLU A 91 -4.27 -4.81 13.49
C GLU A 91 -3.18 -4.67 12.42
N TYR A 92 -3.14 -3.53 11.73
CA TYR A 92 -2.08 -3.26 10.76
C TYR A 92 -0.71 -3.23 11.43
N SER A 93 -0.56 -2.50 12.54
CA SER A 93 0.74 -2.31 13.19
C SER A 93 1.32 -3.63 13.67
N GLU A 94 0.53 -4.46 14.34
CA GLU A 94 0.97 -5.77 14.83
C GLU A 94 1.33 -6.71 13.67
N TYR A 95 0.42 -6.87 12.70
CA TYR A 95 0.63 -7.84 11.63
C TYR A 95 1.68 -7.39 10.62
N SER A 96 1.75 -6.10 10.29
CA SER A 96 2.79 -5.57 9.38
C SER A 96 4.18 -5.69 9.98
N ASN A 97 4.33 -5.51 11.30
CA ASN A 97 5.59 -5.71 11.99
C ASN A 97 6.04 -7.18 11.91
N GLU A 98 5.13 -8.14 12.14
CA GLU A 98 5.41 -9.57 11.93
C GLU A 98 5.92 -9.86 10.52
N ILE A 99 5.21 -9.35 9.50
CA ILE A 99 5.60 -9.56 8.11
C ILE A 99 6.91 -8.85 7.77
N LEU A 100 7.21 -7.69 8.37
CA LEU A 100 8.45 -6.94 8.16
C LEU A 100 9.67 -7.78 8.49
N PHE A 101 9.68 -8.41 9.67
CA PHE A 101 10.77 -9.29 10.08
C PHE A 101 10.90 -10.52 9.16
N LYS A 102 9.78 -11.12 8.75
CA LYS A 102 9.83 -12.28 7.83
C LYS A 102 10.40 -11.91 6.46
N VAL A 103 10.00 -10.76 5.90
CA VAL A 103 10.53 -10.28 4.62
C VAL A 103 12.03 -10.01 4.74
N LEU A 104 12.47 -9.39 5.83
CA LEU A 104 13.89 -9.11 6.05
C LEU A 104 14.74 -10.38 6.22
N ILE A 105 14.19 -11.43 6.83
CA ILE A 105 14.86 -12.74 6.95
C ILE A 105 14.96 -13.45 5.59
N ASN A 106 13.86 -13.47 4.82
CA ASN A 106 13.79 -14.25 3.59
C ASN A 106 14.42 -13.54 2.39
N TYR A 107 14.39 -12.21 2.35
CA TYR A 107 14.79 -11.39 1.20
C TYR A 107 15.62 -10.17 1.60
N PRO A 108 16.71 -10.32 2.39
CA PRO A 108 17.45 -9.19 2.94
C PRO A 108 18.04 -8.31 1.83
N SER A 109 18.59 -8.90 0.76
CA SER A 109 19.20 -8.14 -0.34
C SER A 109 18.15 -7.31 -1.09
N GLN A 110 17.03 -7.93 -1.46
CA GLN A 110 15.94 -7.24 -2.17
C GLN A 110 15.28 -6.17 -1.31
N PHE A 111 15.18 -6.40 0.00
CA PHE A 111 14.72 -5.38 0.95
C PHE A 111 15.66 -4.17 0.91
N ILE A 112 16.97 -4.37 1.05
CA ILE A 112 17.97 -3.30 1.04
C ILE A 112 17.93 -2.54 -0.30
N ASP A 113 17.88 -3.26 -1.42
CA ASP A 113 17.82 -2.66 -2.75
C ASP A 113 16.53 -1.85 -2.94
N CYS A 114 15.38 -2.32 -2.44
CA CYS A 114 14.15 -1.56 -2.48
C CYS A 114 14.25 -0.25 -1.69
N ILE A 115 14.87 -0.25 -0.52
CA ILE A 115 15.09 0.97 0.26
C ILE A 115 16.03 1.94 -0.49
N ASP A 116 17.14 1.45 -1.06
CA ASP A 116 18.11 2.32 -1.74
C ASP A 116 17.54 2.97 -3.00
N LEU A 117 16.76 2.21 -3.77
CA LEU A 117 16.25 2.63 -5.08
C LEU A 117 14.96 3.46 -4.99
N ASN A 118 14.28 3.50 -3.84
CA ASN A 118 12.96 4.12 -3.71
C ASN A 118 12.92 5.09 -2.51
N PRO A 119 13.31 6.37 -2.70
CA PRO A 119 13.41 7.35 -1.63
C PRO A 119 12.06 7.73 -0.99
N ASP A 120 10.95 7.45 -1.67
CA ASP A 120 9.60 7.68 -1.16
C ASP A 120 9.17 6.67 -0.08
N ILE A 121 9.91 5.57 0.08
CA ILE A 121 9.69 4.65 1.20
C ILE A 121 10.09 5.37 2.49
N GLU A 122 9.18 5.39 3.47
CA GLU A 122 9.42 6.01 4.78
C GLU A 122 10.39 5.16 5.63
N PHE A 123 11.65 5.06 5.20
CA PHE A 123 12.64 4.15 5.79
C PHE A 123 12.89 4.44 7.27
N GLU A 124 12.90 5.71 7.69
CA GLU A 124 13.05 6.06 9.11
C GLU A 124 11.89 5.55 9.97
N TYR A 125 10.68 5.41 9.41
CA TYR A 125 9.56 4.78 10.12
C TYR A 125 9.74 3.25 10.17
N ILE A 126 10.16 2.62 9.07
CA ILE A 126 10.50 1.19 9.06
C ILE A 126 11.60 0.87 10.09
N LEU A 127 12.63 1.71 10.20
CA LEU A 127 13.68 1.59 11.21
C LEU A 127 13.14 1.67 12.64
N SER A 128 12.08 2.45 12.88
CA SER A 128 11.40 2.49 14.19
C SER A 128 10.58 1.24 14.48
N GLU A 129 9.96 0.65 13.45
CA GLU A 129 9.25 -0.63 13.56
C GLU A 129 10.24 -1.79 13.83
N LEU A 130 11.40 -1.78 13.19
CA LEU A 130 12.47 -2.77 13.42
C LEU A 130 13.10 -2.65 14.82
N ALA A 131 12.99 -1.48 15.45
CA ALA A 131 13.42 -1.28 16.84
C ALA A 131 12.41 -1.80 17.87
N ASN A 132 11.25 -2.29 17.43
CA ASN A 132 10.27 -2.98 18.26
C ASN A 132 10.34 -4.49 18.00
N PRO A 133 11.11 -5.26 18.80
CA PRO A 133 11.48 -6.62 18.45
C PRO A 133 10.34 -7.59 18.77
N LEU A 134 10.07 -8.50 17.85
CA LEU A 134 9.19 -9.64 18.12
C LEU A 134 9.89 -10.63 19.06
N LEU A 135 9.14 -11.18 20.02
CA LEU A 135 9.65 -12.14 21.01
C LEU A 135 10.25 -13.40 20.36
N ASP A 136 9.81 -13.74 19.15
CA ASP A 136 10.00 -15.06 18.54
C ASP A 136 11.14 -15.08 17.49
N ILE A 137 11.84 -13.96 17.29
CA ILE A 137 12.88 -13.82 16.27
C ILE A 137 14.28 -14.06 16.86
N ASP A 138 15.03 -14.99 16.27
CA ASP A 138 16.47 -15.14 16.54
C ASP A 138 17.23 -13.93 15.97
N ARG A 139 17.45 -12.93 16.82
CA ARG A 139 18.12 -11.68 16.47
C ARG A 139 19.54 -11.89 15.95
N LYS A 140 20.30 -12.84 16.51
CA LYS A 140 21.67 -13.10 16.08
C LYS A 140 21.67 -13.62 14.65
N LYS A 141 20.78 -14.57 14.37
CA LYS A 141 20.58 -15.08 13.00
C LYS A 141 20.16 -13.98 12.04
N LEU A 142 19.20 -13.13 12.43
CA LEU A 142 18.75 -12.00 11.61
C LEU A 142 19.90 -11.03 11.27
N ILE A 143 20.68 -10.62 12.27
CA ILE A 143 21.83 -9.73 12.06
C ILE A 143 22.85 -10.37 11.10
N THR A 144 23.14 -11.66 11.25
CA THR A 144 24.04 -12.38 10.34
C THR A 144 23.51 -12.37 8.91
N VAL A 145 22.22 -12.68 8.71
CA VAL A 145 21.57 -12.67 7.39
C VAL A 145 21.67 -11.29 6.74
N ILE A 146 21.44 -10.21 7.49
CA ILE A 146 21.58 -8.84 6.97
C ILE A 146 23.05 -8.52 6.62
N LYS A 147 24.00 -8.92 7.47
CA LYS A 147 25.44 -8.70 7.23
C LYS A 147 25.93 -9.40 5.97
N GLU A 148 25.41 -10.58 5.67
CA GLU A 148 25.79 -11.38 4.49
C GLU A 148 25.06 -10.96 3.21
N ALA A 149 23.93 -10.26 3.32
CA ALA A 149 23.15 -9.80 2.18
C ALA A 149 23.90 -8.80 1.28
N ASN A 150 23.59 -8.80 -0.01
CA ASN A 150 24.05 -7.78 -0.94
C ASN A 150 23.29 -6.47 -0.71
N GLY A 151 23.84 -5.37 -1.24
CA GLY A 151 23.22 -4.05 -1.15
C GLY A 151 24.08 -3.04 -0.39
N LYS A 152 23.55 -1.83 -0.25
CA LYS A 152 24.32 -0.67 0.21
C LYS A 152 24.71 -0.78 1.70
N PRO A 153 26.00 -0.60 2.06
CA PRO A 153 26.47 -0.79 3.43
C PRO A 153 25.83 0.13 4.48
N ASP A 154 25.48 1.36 4.12
CA ASP A 154 24.87 2.35 5.02
C ASP A 154 23.46 1.94 5.45
N ILE A 155 22.64 1.45 4.52
CA ILE A 155 21.29 0.94 4.79
C ILE A 155 21.38 -0.29 5.69
N LYS A 156 22.29 -1.22 5.38
CA LYS A 156 22.55 -2.40 6.23
C LYS A 156 22.90 -2.00 7.65
N LEU A 157 23.80 -1.04 7.82
CA LEU A 157 24.24 -0.57 9.12
C LEU A 157 23.06 0.01 9.90
N LYS A 158 22.26 0.89 9.30
CA LYS A 158 21.06 1.46 9.93
C LYS A 158 20.06 0.39 10.39
N ILE A 159 19.80 -0.62 9.55
CA ILE A 159 18.89 -1.73 9.89
C ILE A 159 19.42 -2.48 11.12
N ILE A 160 20.71 -2.81 11.14
CA ILE A 160 21.34 -3.53 12.27
C ILE A 160 21.27 -2.69 13.54
N GLU A 161 21.64 -1.40 13.47
CA GLU A 161 21.56 -0.48 14.62
C GLU A 161 20.14 -0.36 15.17
N SER A 162 19.12 -0.33 14.30
CA SER A 162 17.71 -0.33 14.73
C SER A 162 17.33 -1.60 15.47
N ILE A 163 17.72 -2.78 14.96
CA ILE A 163 17.45 -4.06 15.62
C ILE A 163 18.20 -4.17 16.96
N GLU A 164 19.38 -3.56 17.07
CA GLU A 164 20.17 -3.55 18.31
C GLU A 164 19.61 -2.58 19.37
N LYS A 165 19.05 -1.42 18.98
CA LYS A 165 18.36 -0.48 19.90
C LYS A 165 17.21 -1.12 20.65
N ALA A 166 16.62 -2.16 20.09
CA ALA A 166 15.58 -2.98 20.69
C ALA A 166 16.03 -3.71 22.00
N MET A 167 17.31 -3.59 22.39
CA MET A 167 17.95 -4.24 23.53
C MET A 167 18.19 -3.33 24.74
N GLU A 168 17.97 -2.01 24.62
CA GLU A 168 18.11 -1.02 25.70
C GLU A 168 16.76 -0.69 26.36
#